data_AF-A0A7U9RHK3-F1
#
_entry.id   AF-A0A7U9RHK3-F1
#
_cell.length_a   1.000
_cell.length_b   1.000
_cell.length_c   1.000
_cell.angle_alpha   90.00
_cell.angle_beta   90.00
_cell.angle_gamma   90.00
#
_symmetry.space_group_name_H-M   'P 1'
#
loop_
_entity.id
_entity.type
_entity.pdbx_description
1 polymer ?
#
loop_
_entity_poly.entity_id
_entity_poly.type
_entity_poly.pdbx_seq_one_letter_code
_entity_poly.pdbx_strand_id
1 'polypeptide(L)' 'MTKKELLIYKMKSLLKTLKKYLKELDTGGIDETAYQLLDADMYTLLVALRIYFGEDPFAGQQIIILEPDA' A
#
# COMPACT_ATOMS: atom_id res chain seq x y z
N MET A 1 -7.17 -8.03 16.56
CA MET A 1 -6.60 -6.87 15.85
C MET A 1 -7.74 -5.96 15.43
N THR A 2 -7.74 -4.70 15.88
CA THR A 2 -8.73 -3.68 15.53
C THR A 2 -8.51 -3.14 14.12
N LYS A 3 -9.51 -2.45 13.54
CA LYS A 3 -9.36 -1.77 12.23
C LYS A 3 -8.18 -0.81 12.21
N LYS A 4 -7.98 -0.07 13.31
CA LYS A 4 -6.85 0.86 13.49
C LYS A 4 -5.51 0.12 13.52
N GLU A 5 -5.43 -0.98 14.27
CA GLU A 5 -4.21 -1.79 14.35
C GLU A 5 -3.86 -2.42 12.99
N LEU A 6 -4.86 -2.90 12.24
CA LEU A 6 -4.69 -3.43 10.89
C LEU A 6 -4.14 -2.36 9.93
N LEU A 7 -4.72 -1.16 9.93
CA LEU A 7 -4.26 -0.07 9.07
C LEU A 7 -2.81 0.32 9.40
N ILE A 8 -2.49 0.51 10.68
CA ILE A 8 -1.12 0.82 11.12
C ILE A 8 -0.15 -0.28 10.70
N TYR A 9 -0.53 -1.55 10.82
CA TYR A 9 0.29 -2.67 10.38
C TYR A 9 0.56 -2.62 8.87
N LYS A 10 -0.46 -2.39 8.05
CA LYS A 10 -0.31 -2.30 6.59
C LYS A 10 0.53 -1.08 6.15
N MET A 11 0.34 0.08 6.78
CA MET A 11 1.17 1.26 6.54
C MET A 11 2.65 1.00 6.85
N LYS A 12 2.93 0.32 7.98
CA LYS A 12 4.31 -0.07 8.34
C LYS A 12 4.91 -1.10 7.37
N SER A 13 4.08 -2.00 6.84
CA SER A 13 4.50 -2.97 5.81
C SER A 13 4.94 -2.26 4.54
N LEU A 14 4.08 -1.39 3.98
CA LEU A 14 4.41 -0.62 2.79
C LEU A 14 5.66 0.24 3.00
N LEU A 15 5.79 0.90 4.15
CA LEU A 15 7.00 1.68 4.48
C LEU A 15 8.27 0.83 4.47
N LYS A 16 8.20 -0.42 4.95
CA LYS A 16 9.34 -1.35 4.93
C LYS A 16 9.73 -1.72 3.50
N THR A 17 8.73 -1.99 2.65
CA THR A 17 8.91 -2.32 1.24
C THR A 17 9.49 -1.15 0.44
N LEU A 18 8.96 0.07 0.64
CA LEU A 18 9.51 1.29 0.07
C LEU A 18 10.96 1.53 0.49
N LYS A 19 11.29 1.33 1.78
CA LYS A 19 12.69 1.45 2.26
C LYS A 19 13.63 0.42 1.62
N LYS A 20 13.14 -0.80 1.37
CA LYS A 20 13.90 -1.82 0.65
C LYS A 20 14.20 -1.35 -0.79
N TYR A 21 13.19 -0.86 -1.50
CA TYR A 21 13.36 -0.42 -2.89
C TYR A 21 14.13 0.88 -3.05
N LEU A 22 14.04 1.81 -2.10
CA LEU A 22 14.92 2.99 -2.07
C LEU A 22 16.40 2.59 -2.01
N LYS A 23 16.73 1.54 -1.25
CA LYS A 23 18.09 1.00 -1.18
C LYS A 23 18.49 0.30 -2.47
N GLU A 24 17.58 -0.46 -3.08
CA GLU A 24 17.84 -1.15 -4.36
C GLU A 24 18.03 -0.15 -5.53
N LEU A 25 17.26 0.94 -5.55
CA LEU A 25 17.45 2.09 -6.47
C LEU A 25 18.85 2.69 -6.38
N ASP A 26 19.30 2.97 -5.16
CA ASP A 26 20.64 3.54 -4.89
C ASP A 26 21.76 2.61 -5.40
N THR A 27 21.49 1.30 -5.46
CA THR A 27 22.42 0.29 -6.01
C THR A 27 22.20 -0.04 -7.49
N GLY A 28 21.24 0.61 -8.16
CA GLY A 28 20.90 0.36 -9.57
C GLY A 28 20.17 -0.96 -9.85
N GLY A 29 19.57 -1.57 -8.82
CA GLY A 29 19.02 -2.93 -8.85
C GLY A 29 17.50 -3.04 -8.79
N ILE A 30 16.75 -2.10 -9.37
CA ILE A 30 15.30 -2.31 -9.54
C ILE A 30 15.08 -3.30 -10.68
N ASP A 31 14.54 -4.46 -10.35
CA ASP A 31 14.03 -5.45 -11.29
C ASP A 31 12.48 -5.43 -11.33
N GLU A 32 11.88 -6.20 -12.23
CA GLU A 32 10.42 -6.31 -12.36
C GLU A 32 9.75 -6.84 -11.07
N THR A 33 10.47 -7.67 -10.31
CA THR A 33 10.02 -8.19 -9.00
C THR A 33 9.77 -7.06 -8.00
N ALA A 34 10.62 -6.02 -8.02
CA ALA A 34 10.47 -4.86 -7.16
C ALA A 34 9.15 -4.12 -7.40
N TYR A 35 8.79 -3.93 -8.67
CA TYR A 35 7.53 -3.29 -9.05
C TYR A 35 6.31 -4.10 -8.62
N GLN A 36 6.31 -5.41 -8.85
CA GLN A 36 5.19 -6.29 -8.49
C GLN A 36 4.93 -6.32 -6.99
N LEU A 37 5.99 -6.35 -6.17
CA LEU A 37 5.89 -6.35 -4.71
C LEU A 37 5.43 -4.99 -4.17
N LEU A 38 5.87 -3.88 -4.77
CA LEU A 38 5.39 -2.56 -4.40
C LEU A 38 3.90 -2.41 -4.71
N ASP A 39 3.46 -2.83 -5.90
CA ASP A 39 2.06 -2.81 -6.31
C ASP A 39 1.17 -3.64 -5.35
N ALA A 40 1.60 -4.86 -5.01
CA ALA A 40 0.88 -5.72 -4.08
C ALA A 40 0.72 -5.09 -2.68
N ASP A 41 1.76 -4.42 -2.17
CA ASP A 41 1.71 -3.75 -0.88
C ASP A 41 0.84 -2.48 -0.91
N MET A 42 0.87 -1.72 -2.00
CA MET A 42 -0.02 -0.57 -2.20
C MET A 42 -1.48 -1.01 -2.26
N TYR A 43 -1.80 -2.05 -3.02
CA TYR A 43 -3.15 -2.63 -3.09
C TYR A 43 -3.63 -3.09 -1.70
N THR A 44 -2.75 -3.76 -0.96
CA THR A 44 -3.08 -4.24 0.39
C THR A 44 -3.35 -3.08 1.36
N LEU A 45 -2.63 -1.97 1.25
CA LEU A 45 -2.89 -0.76 2.03
C LEU A 45 -4.23 -0.13 1.65
N LEU A 46 -4.54 -0.05 0.35
CA LEU A 46 -5.80 0.46 -0.17
C LEU A 46 -7.01 -0.28 0.42
N VAL A 47 -6.95 -1.61 0.43
CA VAL A 47 -7.99 -2.47 1.04
C VAL A 47 -8.13 -2.19 2.54
N ALA A 48 -7.02 -2.04 3.26
CA ALA A 48 -7.05 -1.75 4.70
C ALA A 48 -7.64 -0.37 5.02
N LEU A 49 -7.39 0.64 4.17
CA LEU A 49 -8.00 1.97 4.28
C LEU A 49 -9.52 1.88 4.14
N ARG A 50 -10.01 1.16 3.13
CA ARG A 50 -11.46 0.95 2.91
C ARG A 50 -12.14 0.30 4.11
N ILE A 51 -11.54 -0.78 4.62
CA ILE A 51 -12.04 -1.47 5.82
C ILE A 51 -12.07 -0.52 7.04
N TYR A 52 -11.04 0.31 7.19
CA TYR A 52 -10.95 1.30 8.27
C TYR A 52 -12.10 2.30 8.22
N PHE A 53 -12.43 2.83 7.04
CA PHE A 53 -13.56 3.74 6.84
C PHE A 53 -14.94 3.07 6.81
N GLY A 54 -14.99 1.73 6.88
CA GLY A 54 -16.24 0.98 6.94
C GLY A 54 -16.86 0.67 5.59
N GLU A 55 -16.08 0.77 4.52
CA GLU A 55 -16.51 0.36 3.18
C GLU A 55 -16.42 -1.14 2.97
N ASP A 56 -17.23 -1.63 2.01
CA ASP A 56 -16.98 -2.92 1.39
C ASP A 56 -15.83 -2.78 0.38
N PRO A 57 -14.67 -3.42 0.60
CA PRO A 57 -13.52 -3.30 -0.27
C PRO A 57 -13.75 -3.83 -1.70
N PHE A 58 -14.83 -4.58 -1.93
CA PHE A 58 -15.22 -5.15 -3.22
C PHE A 58 -16.43 -4.47 -3.86
N ALA A 59 -17.01 -3.44 -3.23
CA ALA A 59 -18.10 -2.68 -3.83
C ALA A 59 -17.64 -1.96 -5.10
N GLY A 60 -18.53 -1.85 -6.09
CA GLY A 60 -18.25 -1.15 -7.35
C GLY A 60 -18.18 0.39 -7.21
N GLN A 61 -18.70 0.95 -6.11
CA GLN A 61 -18.51 2.34 -5.69
C GLN A 61 -17.65 2.36 -4.44
N GLN A 62 -16.53 3.07 -4.49
CA GLN A 62 -15.48 3.11 -3.46
C GLN A 62 -15.17 4.58 -3.17
N ILE A 63 -14.76 4.92 -1.93
CA ILE A 63 -14.26 6.26 -1.58
C ILE A 63 -13.20 6.67 -2.61
N ILE A 64 -13.37 7.87 -3.16
CA ILE A 64 -12.36 8.52 -3.98
C ILE A 64 -11.20 8.86 -3.04
N ILE A 65 -10.14 8.07 -3.09
CA ILE A 65 -8.87 8.46 -2.51
C ILE A 65 -8.25 9.46 -3.47
N LEU A 66 -8.16 10.71 -3.04
CA LEU A 66 -7.54 11.78 -3.82
C LEU A 66 -6.06 11.43 -3.99
N GLU A 67 -5.63 11.23 -5.23
CA GLU A 67 -4.22 11.16 -5.57
C GLU A 67 -3.65 12.58 -5.56
N PRO A 68 -2.47 12.81 -4.95
CA PRO A 68 -1.78 14.08 -5.11
C PRO A 68 -1.41 14.27 -6.59
N ASP A 69 -1.63 15.47 -7.14
CA ASP A 69 -1.29 15.81 -8.52
C ASP A 69 0.18 15.42 -8.83
N ALA A 70 0.38 14.81 -10.01
CA ALA A 70 1.66 14.30 -10.50
C ALA A 70 2.70 15.40 -10.77
#